data_AF-A0A1F7VFG4-F1
#
_entry.id   AF-A0A1F7VFG4-F1
#
_cell.length_a   1.000
_cell.length_b   1.000
_cell.length_c   1.000
_cell.angle_alpha   90.00
_cell.angle_beta   90.00
_cell.angle_gamma   90.00
#
_symmetry.space_group_name_H-M   'P 1'
#
loop_
_entity.id
_entity.type
_entity.pdbx_description
1 polymer ?
#
loop_
_entity_poly.entity_id
_entity_poly.type
_entity_poly.pdbx_seq_one_letter_code
_entity_poly.pdbx_strand_id
1 'polypeptide(L)'
;MSLAETYNELQEKQREKRELTQGFKDELASNTRYIAIQNDMKKLRAEKKAIENDAYAHNMKDYQRLEDLKTDIKSDRELLSDLALNMYLSNETVEVVDEKNQRWIPEFSVRFHKS
;
A
#
# COMPACT_ATOMS: atom_id res chain seq x y z
N MET A 1 -0.13 -27.60 14.52
CA MET A 1 0.32 -26.21 14.42
C MET A 1 -0.61 -25.35 15.25
N SER A 2 -0.08 -24.77 16.32
CA SER A 2 -0.75 -23.75 17.13
C SER A 2 -0.50 -22.35 16.53
N LEU A 3 -1.35 -21.39 16.92
CA LEU A 3 -1.18 -19.98 16.53
C LEU A 3 0.22 -19.45 16.88
N ALA A 4 0.74 -19.83 18.06
CA ALA A 4 2.07 -19.42 18.52
C ALA A 4 3.18 -20.04 17.66
N GLU A 5 3.07 -21.32 17.29
CA GLU A 5 4.03 -21.99 16.41
C GLU A 5 4.04 -21.36 15.02
N THR A 6 2.87 -21.11 14.42
CA THR A 6 2.77 -20.47 13.09
C THR A 6 3.29 -19.03 13.11
N TYR A 7 3.04 -18.29 14.19
CA TYR A 7 3.59 -16.94 14.36
C TYR A 7 5.12 -16.96 14.47
N ASN A 8 5.68 -17.89 15.26
CA ASN A 8 7.13 -18.02 15.42
C ASN A 8 7.82 -18.43 14.11
N GLU A 9 7.27 -19.40 13.37
CA GLU A 9 7.79 -19.76 12.04
C GLU A 9 7.74 -18.58 11.05
N LEU A 10 6.67 -17.77 11.10
CA LEU A 10 6.56 -16.55 10.31
C LEU A 10 7.65 -15.53 10.69
N GLN A 11 7.94 -15.34 11.97
CA GLN A 11 8.99 -14.43 12.44
C GLN A 11 10.38 -14.87 11.97
N GLU A 12 10.70 -16.17 12.05
CA GLU A 12 11.98 -16.70 11.59
C GLU A 12 12.17 -16.49 10.08
N LYS A 13 11.15 -16.81 9.26
CA LYS A 13 11.17 -16.54 7.81
C LYS A 13 11.30 -15.05 7.49
N GLN A 14 10.66 -14.19 8.29
CA GLN A 14 10.81 -12.74 8.14
C GLN A 14 12.21 -12.26 8.50
N ARG A 15 12.86 -12.84 9.51
CA ARG A 15 14.25 -12.52 9.89
C ARG A 15 15.21 -12.90 8.76
N GLU A 16 15.15 -14.13 8.30
CA GLU A 16 15.99 -14.62 7.19
C GLU A 16 15.82 -13.77 5.93
N LYS A 17 14.57 -13.46 5.55
CA LYS A 17 14.29 -12.54 4.44
C LYS A 17 14.96 -11.18 4.63
N ARG A 18 14.92 -10.61 5.84
CA ARG A 18 15.52 -9.30 6.13
C ARG A 18 17.04 -9.35 6.00
N GLU A 19 17.68 -10.39 6.54
CA GLU A 19 19.13 -10.58 6.46
C GLU A 19 19.60 -10.70 5.00
N LEU A 20 18.94 -11.55 4.20
CA LEU A 20 19.22 -11.68 2.77
C LEU A 20 19.01 -10.36 2.02
N THR A 21 17.89 -9.69 2.27
CA THR A 21 17.60 -8.39 1.65
C THR A 21 18.64 -7.34 2.03
N GLN A 22 19.15 -7.36 3.26
CA GLN A 22 20.16 -6.43 3.72
C GLN A 22 21.49 -6.68 3.01
N GLY A 23 21.92 -7.93 2.87
CA GLY A 23 23.14 -8.28 2.12
C GLY A 23 23.11 -7.76 0.67
N PHE A 24 21.99 -7.95 -0.04
CA PHE A 24 21.83 -7.38 -1.38
C PHE A 24 21.82 -5.84 -1.40
N LYS A 25 21.22 -5.20 -0.38
CA LYS A 25 21.24 -3.73 -0.27
C LYS A 25 22.65 -3.20 -0.06
N ASP A 26 23.45 -3.87 0.75
CA ASP A 26 24.83 -3.47 1.04
C ASP A 26 25.73 -3.64 -0.20
N GLU A 27 25.56 -4.75 -0.93
CA GLU A 27 26.22 -4.97 -2.22
C GLU A 27 25.87 -3.87 -3.22
N LEU A 28 24.58 -3.56 -3.39
CA LEU A 28 24.11 -2.47 -4.25
C LEU A 28 24.65 -1.11 -3.79
N ALA A 29 24.68 -0.84 -2.49
CA ALA A 29 25.19 0.41 -1.93
C ALA A 29 26.70 0.59 -2.16
N SER A 30 27.46 -0.50 -2.27
CA SER A 30 28.89 -0.46 -2.61
C SER A 30 29.16 -0.25 -4.11
N ASN A 31 28.15 -0.46 -4.97
CA ASN A 31 28.29 -0.36 -6.41
C ASN A 31 28.21 1.10 -6.89
N THR A 32 29.34 1.64 -7.35
CA THR A 32 29.45 3.04 -7.84
C THR A 32 28.49 3.37 -8.98
N ARG A 33 28.24 2.43 -9.91
CA ARG A 33 27.32 2.65 -11.03
C ARG A 33 25.87 2.70 -10.54
N TYR A 34 25.51 1.84 -9.60
CA TYR A 34 24.19 1.86 -8.97
C TYR A 34 23.94 3.19 -8.25
N ILE A 35 24.91 3.68 -7.46
CA ILE A 35 24.83 4.98 -6.79
C ILE A 35 24.64 6.12 -7.80
N ALA A 36 25.40 6.11 -8.91
CA ALA A 36 25.27 7.12 -9.96
C ALA A 36 23.87 7.12 -10.57
N ILE A 37 23.33 5.94 -10.93
CA ILE A 37 21.96 5.80 -11.45
C ILE A 37 20.92 6.29 -10.44
N GLN A 38 21.09 5.99 -9.15
CA GLN A 38 20.19 6.51 -8.11
C GLN A 38 20.19 8.04 -8.06
N ASN A 39 21.36 8.66 -8.20
CA ASN A 39 21.46 10.13 -8.20
C ASN A 39 20.84 10.75 -9.44
N ASP A 40 21.04 10.15 -10.62
CA ASP A 40 20.40 10.61 -11.84
C ASP A 40 18.87 10.44 -11.76
N MET A 41 18.40 9.33 -11.19
CA MET A 41 16.98 9.12 -10.94
C MET A 41 16.41 10.17 -9.99
N LYS A 42 17.15 10.62 -8.96
CA LYS A 42 16.72 11.72 -8.08
C LYS A 42 16.55 13.02 -8.87
N LYS A 43 17.49 13.34 -9.77
CA LYS A 43 17.40 14.52 -10.64
C LYS A 43 16.19 14.44 -11.56
N LEU A 44 16.02 13.31 -12.27
CA LEU A 44 14.89 13.07 -13.17
C LEU A 44 13.55 13.11 -12.43
N ARG A 45 13.47 12.59 -11.19
CA ARG A 45 12.26 12.69 -10.36
C ARG A 45 11.95 14.14 -9.97
N ALA A 46 12.97 14.93 -9.65
CA ALA A 46 12.79 16.34 -9.34
C ALA A 46 12.29 17.13 -10.56
N GLU A 47 12.88 16.87 -11.73
CA GLU A 47 12.46 17.47 -13.01
C GLU A 47 11.02 17.06 -13.37
N LYS A 48 10.71 15.76 -13.30
CA LYS A 48 9.35 15.25 -13.49
C LYS A 48 8.37 15.95 -12.55
N LYS A 49 8.71 16.07 -11.26
CA LYS A 49 7.83 16.71 -10.27
C LYS A 49 7.62 18.19 -10.56
N ALA A 50 8.63 18.90 -11.08
CA ALA A 50 8.48 20.29 -11.49
C ALA A 50 7.44 20.40 -12.62
N ILE A 51 7.54 19.55 -13.64
CA ILE A 51 6.58 19.50 -14.77
C ILE A 51 5.16 19.18 -14.28
N GLU A 52 5.01 18.20 -13.39
CA GLU A 52 3.71 17.85 -12.79
C GLU A 52 3.13 19.03 -11.99
N ASN A 53 3.94 19.68 -11.16
CA ASN A 53 3.52 20.85 -10.39
C ASN A 53 3.08 22.00 -11.29
N ASP A 54 3.81 22.26 -12.38
CA ASP A 54 3.44 23.27 -13.35
C ASP A 54 2.08 22.92 -13.97
N ALA A 55 1.87 21.66 -14.39
CA ALA A 55 0.58 21.22 -14.93
C ALA A 55 -0.58 21.41 -13.91
N TYR A 56 -0.35 21.10 -12.63
CA TYR A 56 -1.36 21.32 -11.59
C TYR A 56 -1.61 22.80 -11.30
N ALA A 57 -0.60 23.66 -11.37
CA ALA A 57 -0.76 25.10 -11.20
C ALA A 57 -1.64 25.71 -12.31
N HIS A 58 -1.54 25.22 -13.55
CA HIS A 58 -2.39 25.66 -14.66
C HIS A 58 -3.85 25.20 -14.54
N ASN A 59 -4.14 24.17 -13.73
CA ASN A 59 -5.50 23.65 -13.53
C ASN A 59 -5.79 23.35 -12.04
N MET A 60 -5.64 24.39 -11.22
CA MET A 60 -5.70 24.28 -9.76
C MET A 60 -7.08 23.81 -9.25
N LYS A 61 -8.16 24.13 -9.96
CA LYS A 61 -9.53 23.71 -9.59
C LYS A 61 -9.70 22.19 -9.72
N ASP A 62 -9.27 21.61 -10.83
CA ASP A 62 -9.36 20.16 -11.05
C ASP A 62 -8.40 19.41 -10.12
N TYR A 63 -7.22 19.97 -9.84
CA TYR A 63 -6.29 19.42 -8.87
C TYR A 63 -6.89 19.37 -7.45
N GLN A 64 -7.55 20.44 -7.02
CA GLN A 64 -8.21 20.46 -5.72
C GLN A 64 -9.33 19.42 -5.65
N ARG A 65 -10.15 19.30 -6.70
CA ARG A 65 -11.17 18.25 -6.77
C ARG A 65 -10.57 16.84 -6.72
N LEU A 66 -9.40 16.63 -7.32
CA LEU A 66 -8.69 15.37 -7.29
C LEU A 66 -8.18 15.02 -5.88
N GLU A 67 -7.67 15.99 -5.13
CA GLU A 67 -7.27 15.78 -3.72
C GLU A 67 -8.47 15.51 -2.81
N ASP A 68 -9.59 16.20 -3.03
CA ASP A 68 -10.85 15.93 -2.33
C ASP A 68 -11.31 14.49 -2.60
N LEU A 69 -11.36 14.08 -3.87
CA LEU A 69 -11.73 12.72 -4.26
C LEU A 69 -10.81 11.65 -3.66
N LYS A 70 -9.50 11.90 -3.56
CA LYS A 70 -8.58 10.98 -2.89
C LYS A 70 -8.93 10.80 -1.42
N THR A 71 -9.29 11.89 -0.76
CA THR A 71 -9.69 11.89 0.65
C THR A 71 -11.01 11.14 0.82
N ASP A 72 -12.02 11.49 0.02
CA ASP A 72 -13.34 10.86 0.03
C ASP A 72 -13.21 9.33 -0.19
N ILE A 73 -12.49 8.91 -1.24
CA ILE A 73 -12.28 7.48 -1.55
C ILE A 73 -11.59 6.75 -0.39
N LYS A 74 -10.64 7.40 0.28
CA LYS A 74 -9.96 6.78 1.43
C LYS A 74 -10.94 6.58 2.59
N SER A 75 -11.71 7.60 2.92
CA SER A 75 -12.73 7.53 3.97
C SER A 75 -13.82 6.50 3.64
N ASP A 76 -14.29 6.44 2.39
CA ASP A 76 -15.27 5.46 1.95
C ASP A 76 -14.74 4.02 2.03
N ARG A 77 -13.45 3.80 1.74
CA ARG A 77 -12.81 2.48 1.91
C ARG A 77 -12.71 2.06 3.37
N GLU A 78 -12.39 2.98 4.26
CA GLU A 78 -12.36 2.73 5.70
C GLU A 78 -13.78 2.38 6.19
N LEU A 79 -14.78 3.17 5.82
CA LEU A 79 -16.19 2.91 6.15
C LEU A 79 -16.68 1.57 5.60
N LEU A 80 -16.36 1.23 4.34
CA LEU A 80 -16.73 -0.06 3.74
C LEU A 80 -16.12 -1.23 4.51
N SER A 81 -14.87 -1.09 4.97
CA SER A 81 -14.19 -2.11 5.75
C SER A 81 -14.85 -2.29 7.12
N ASP A 82 -15.22 -1.19 7.79
CA ASP A 82 -15.91 -1.21 9.08
C ASP A 82 -17.31 -1.84 8.97
N LEU A 83 -18.06 -1.49 7.91
CA LEU A 83 -19.36 -2.10 7.62
C LEU A 83 -19.25 -3.61 7.38
N ALA A 84 -18.31 -4.02 6.53
CA ALA A 84 -18.06 -5.44 6.25
C ALA A 84 -17.67 -6.21 7.51
N LEU A 85 -16.85 -5.62 8.38
CA LEU A 85 -16.46 -6.22 9.65
C LEU A 85 -17.65 -6.33 10.62
N ASN A 86 -18.47 -5.29 10.74
CA ASN A 86 -19.65 -5.30 11.59
C ASN A 86 -20.68 -6.34 11.14
N MET A 87 -20.95 -6.45 9.83
CA MET A 87 -21.82 -7.49 9.29
C MET A 87 -21.28 -8.89 9.60
N TYR A 88 -19.96 -9.09 9.44
CA TYR A 88 -19.31 -10.35 9.79
C TYR A 88 -19.48 -10.69 11.29
N LEU A 89 -19.28 -9.71 12.18
CA LEU A 89 -19.48 -9.88 13.62
C LEU A 89 -20.94 -10.19 14.01
N SER A 90 -21.90 -9.65 13.27
CA SER A 90 -23.34 -9.89 13.44
C SER A 90 -23.84 -11.20 12.80
N ASN A 91 -22.95 -12.06 12.27
CA ASN A 91 -23.32 -13.26 11.50
C ASN A 91 -24.18 -12.97 10.24
N GLU A 92 -24.07 -11.76 9.68
CA GLU A 92 -24.74 -11.41 8.43
C GLU A 92 -23.88 -11.82 7.23
N THR A 93 -24.52 -12.06 6.07
CA THR A 93 -23.79 -12.38 4.84
C THR A 93 -23.14 -11.12 4.28
N VAL A 94 -21.81 -11.10 4.21
CA VAL A 94 -21.07 -9.99 3.63
C VAL A 94 -20.87 -10.23 2.14
N GLU A 95 -21.73 -9.63 1.31
CA GLU A 95 -21.62 -9.65 -0.14
C GLU A 95 -22.01 -8.31 -0.76
N VAL A 96 -21.37 -7.95 -1.88
CA VAL A 96 -21.73 -6.80 -2.70
C VAL A 96 -22.10 -7.30 -4.09
N VAL A 97 -23.25 -6.88 -4.62
CA VAL A 97 -23.67 -7.16 -6.00
C VAL A 97 -23.42 -5.91 -6.84
N ASP A 98 -22.66 -6.04 -7.91
CA ASP A 98 -22.37 -4.92 -8.81
C ASP A 98 -23.46 -4.70 -9.87
N GLU A 99 -23.32 -3.64 -10.67
CA GLU A 99 -24.25 -3.29 -11.76
C GLU A 99 -24.40 -4.37 -12.83
N LYS A 100 -23.45 -5.31 -12.91
CA LYS A 100 -23.43 -6.44 -13.85
C LYS A 100 -23.91 -7.73 -13.20
N ASN A 101 -24.51 -7.64 -12.01
CA ASN A 101 -25.03 -8.76 -11.23
C ASN A 101 -23.92 -9.76 -10.81
N GLN A 102 -22.67 -9.31 -10.69
CA GLN A 102 -21.57 -10.12 -10.17
C GLN A 102 -21.50 -9.97 -8.65
N ARG A 103 -21.27 -11.09 -7.96
CA ARG A 103 -21.14 -11.12 -6.50
C ARG A 103 -19.67 -10.97 -6.10
N TRP A 104 -19.43 -10.05 -5.19
CA TRP A 104 -18.16 -9.76 -4.58
C TRP A 104 -18.23 -10.13 -3.10
N ILE A 105 -17.25 -10.89 -2.63
CA ILE A 105 -17.10 -11.27 -1.21
C ILE A 105 -15.85 -10.58 -0.63
N PRO A 106 -15.84 -10.24 0.67
CA PRO A 106 -14.69 -9.60 1.28
C PRO A 106 -13.51 -10.57 1.44
N GLU A 107 -12.29 -10.06 1.24
CA GLU A 107 -11.05 -10.75 1.63
C GLU A 107 -10.53 -10.15 2.95
N PHE A 108 -10.66 -10.91 4.04
CA PHE A 108 -10.13 -10.48 5.34
C PHE A 108 -8.65 -10.86 5.48
N SER A 109 -7.80 -9.88 5.80
CA SER A 109 -6.38 -10.12 6.10
C SER A 109 -6.00 -9.56 7.47
N VAL A 110 -5.28 -10.36 8.27
CA VAL A 110 -4.80 -9.97 9.60
C VAL A 110 -3.32 -9.62 9.52
N ARG A 111 -2.95 -8.43 9.99
CA ARG A 111 -1.55 -7.98 10.09
C ARG A 111 -1.23 -7.50 11.49
N PHE A 112 -0.28 -8.17 12.14
CA PHE A 112 0.24 -7.76 13.44
C PHE A 112 1.29 -6.64 13.27
N HIS A 113 1.18 -5.60 14.10
CA HIS A 113 2.14 -4.50 14.18
C HIS A 113 2.77 -4.48 15.58
N LYS A 114 4.05 -4.10 15.67
CA LYS A 114 4.76 -3.96 16.94
C LYS A 114 4.26 -2.69 17.64
N SER A 115 3.81 -2.84 18.89
CA SER A 115 3.51 -1.71 19.78
C SER A 115 4.77 -1.05 20.31
#